data_AF-A0A8H6YPK1-F1
#
_entry.id   AF-A0A8H6YPK1-F1
#
_cell.length_a   1.000
_cell.length_b   1.000
_cell.length_c   1.000
_cell.angle_alpha   90.00
_cell.angle_beta   90.00
_cell.angle_gamma   90.00
#
_symmetry.space_group_name_H-M   'P 1'
#
loop_
_entity.id
_entity.type
_entity.pdbx_description
1 polymer ?
#
loop_
_entity_poly.entity_id
_entity_poly.type
_entity_poly.pdbx_seq_one_letter_code
_entity_poly.pdbx_strand_id
1 'polypeptide(L)'
;MEAALLLGFGDAFVTTVDLEDVRSTVAGDSQELLSFVLRICYSHFNRGIPKLLNHSRETRQRIFDLKYLKTREEVEAFKAWIVTLADPQGVLKRWWEHKLMHRWLLRGIIQCLSNISLEQWNTMEATTNLGEAQHAWNNSQTGISMGLIESFKKYEELDIRRAEEIEVRKSTAVSRTSRNEVTHRYASRTTRQTRMSEKARRAHTVDSTVAGLQTELVDMRRDLAVARNDAKTEPSTETAQHVHELEDTLADLEGKLKLANAEAKSSSSGRVRAPKAGARATTSNLPAQPADSPGPALSITVAATSISSELSLTTPASVADGTSDFVGARRASTRKRVQAESSAMTSIPSRKRQKKLEDPLAGWMMVDPDTGEELTGHQWVERYPEEFEKRYKKDHQRYIDYLAQLG
;
A
#
# COMPACT_ATOMS: atom_id res chain seq x y z
N MET A 1 14.72 -1.82 7.25
CA MET A 1 15.30 -0.57 6.71
C MET A 1 16.78 -0.63 7.03
N GLU A 2 17.62 -0.63 6.00
CA GLU A 2 19.06 -0.82 6.16
C GLU A 2 19.64 0.48 6.72
N ALA A 3 20.09 0.46 7.98
CA ALA A 3 20.80 1.58 8.61
C ALA A 3 21.92 2.14 7.71
N ALA A 4 22.55 1.26 6.93
CA ALA A 4 23.53 1.60 5.91
C ALA A 4 23.01 2.55 4.83
N LEU A 5 21.75 2.40 4.37
CA LEU A 5 21.16 3.30 3.37
C LEU A 5 20.94 4.70 3.92
N LEU A 6 20.55 4.81 5.20
CA LEU A 6 20.36 6.12 5.84
C LEU A 6 21.70 6.83 6.06
N LEU A 7 22.73 6.09 6.49
CA LEU A 7 24.08 6.63 6.60
C LEU A 7 24.65 7.03 5.23
N GLY A 8 24.51 6.16 4.22
CA GLY A 8 24.93 6.46 2.85
C GLY A 8 24.17 7.65 2.25
N PHE A 9 22.89 7.82 2.58
CA PHE A 9 22.14 9.03 2.24
C PHE A 9 22.75 10.26 2.91
N GLY A 10 23.05 10.19 4.21
CA GLY A 10 23.68 11.29 4.93
C GLY A 10 25.03 11.67 4.33
N ASP A 11 25.89 10.69 4.06
CA ASP A 11 27.22 10.88 3.45
C ASP A 11 27.10 11.48 2.04
N ALA A 12 26.21 10.94 1.22
CA ALA A 12 25.95 11.45 -0.12
C ALA A 12 25.41 12.88 -0.08
N PHE A 13 24.49 13.19 0.84
CA PHE A 13 23.91 14.52 0.97
C PHE A 13 24.96 15.56 1.37
N VAL A 14 25.77 15.28 2.39
CA VAL A 14 26.87 16.17 2.84
C VAL A 14 27.89 16.42 1.72
N THR A 15 28.08 15.44 0.84
CA THR A 15 29.02 15.53 -0.29
C THR A 15 28.44 16.29 -1.50
N THR A 16 27.17 16.09 -1.81
CA THR A 16 26.56 16.56 -3.06
C THR A 16 25.87 17.91 -2.95
N VAL A 17 25.37 18.24 -1.76
CA VAL A 17 24.59 19.45 -1.54
C VAL A 17 25.52 20.54 -1.01
N ASP A 18 25.87 21.48 -1.90
CA ASP A 18 26.67 22.66 -1.57
C ASP A 18 25.79 23.73 -0.90
N LEU A 19 25.36 23.42 0.32
CA LEU A 19 24.68 24.37 1.18
C LEU A 19 25.65 24.73 2.31
N GLU A 20 26.38 25.83 2.14
CA GLU A 20 27.21 26.42 3.21
C GLU A 20 26.42 26.53 4.52
N ASP A 21 25.14 26.90 4.43
CA ASP A 21 24.22 27.01 5.58
C ASP A 21 23.99 25.68 6.29
N VAL A 22 23.85 24.57 5.54
CA VAL A 22 23.66 23.23 6.14
C VAL A 22 24.98 22.71 6.70
N ARG A 23 26.10 22.93 6.01
CA ARG A 23 27.43 22.52 6.48
C ARG A 23 27.82 23.21 7.78
N SER A 24 27.52 24.50 7.91
CA SER A 24 27.77 25.26 9.14
C SER A 24 26.95 24.74 10.33
N THR A 25 25.74 24.24 10.07
CA THR A 25 24.83 23.74 11.11
C THR A 25 25.14 22.31 11.55
N VAL A 26 25.68 21.48 10.65
CA VAL A 26 25.81 20.02 10.84
C VAL A 26 27.28 19.57 11.01
N ALA A 27 28.23 20.51 10.97
CA ALA A 27 29.67 20.27 11.12
C ALA A 27 30.25 19.16 10.20
N GLY A 28 29.55 18.84 9.11
CA GLY A 28 29.91 17.76 8.20
C GLY A 28 29.65 16.33 8.72
N ASP A 29 29.00 16.15 9.87
CA ASP A 29 28.66 14.81 10.39
C ASP A 29 27.32 14.32 9.80
N SER A 30 27.39 13.25 8.99
CA SER A 30 26.20 12.65 8.40
C SER A 30 25.21 12.12 9.44
N GLN A 31 25.66 11.70 10.63
CA GLN A 31 24.75 11.29 11.70
C GLN A 31 24.01 12.47 12.33
N GLU A 32 24.66 13.62 12.42
CA GLU A 32 24.03 14.84 12.90
C GLU A 32 22.98 15.32 11.89
N LEU A 33 23.27 15.25 10.58
CA LEU A 33 22.31 15.59 9.52
C LEU A 33 21.02 14.80 9.68
N LEU A 34 21.14 13.48 9.88
CA LEU A 34 19.97 12.60 10.04
C LEU A 34 19.07 13.04 11.20
N SER A 35 19.61 13.68 12.24
CA SER A 35 18.80 14.17 13.36
C SER A 35 17.87 15.35 13.04
N PHE A 36 18.08 16.03 11.90
CA PHE A 36 17.24 17.12 11.40
C PHE A 36 16.18 16.67 10.40
N VAL A 37 16.33 15.48 9.80
CA VAL A 37 15.49 15.06 8.66
C VAL A 37 14.83 13.70 8.86
N LEU A 38 15.34 12.88 9.78
CA LEU A 38 14.86 11.51 9.97
C LEU A 38 13.95 11.39 11.19
N ARG A 39 12.74 10.88 10.94
CA ARG A 39 11.87 10.32 11.97
C ARG A 39 11.63 8.84 11.67
N ILE A 40 11.95 7.98 12.63
CA ILE A 40 11.71 6.54 12.51
C ILE A 40 10.26 6.26 12.86
N CYS A 41 9.55 5.62 11.95
CA CYS A 41 8.17 5.26 12.19
C CYS A 41 8.05 4.16 13.27
N TYR A 42 6.98 4.25 14.04
CA TYR A 42 6.81 3.44 15.24
C TYR A 42 6.60 1.95 14.95
N SER A 43 6.00 1.59 13.81
CA SER A 43 5.88 0.17 13.44
C SER A 43 7.25 -0.44 13.15
N HIS A 44 8.18 0.26 12.48
CA HIS A 44 9.54 -0.26 12.28
C HIS A 44 10.31 -0.40 13.60
N PHE A 45 10.18 0.58 14.51
CA PHE A 45 10.73 0.46 15.85
C PHE A 45 10.12 -0.75 16.61
N ASN A 46 8.80 -0.86 16.58
CA ASN A 46 8.04 -1.90 17.28
C ASN A 46 8.32 -3.32 16.75
N ARG A 47 8.55 -3.51 15.44
CA ARG A 47 8.84 -4.83 14.84
C ARG A 47 10.10 -5.49 15.41
N GLY A 48 11.08 -4.69 15.84
CA GLY A 48 12.33 -5.19 16.42
C GLY A 48 12.20 -5.62 17.90
N ILE A 49 11.22 -5.11 18.62
CA ILE A 49 11.07 -5.32 20.07
C ILE A 49 10.64 -6.74 20.43
N PRO A 50 9.70 -7.41 19.71
CA PRO A 50 9.34 -8.79 20.02
C PRO A 50 10.53 -9.74 20.00
N LYS A 51 11.60 -9.47 19.23
CA LYS A 51 12.79 -10.34 19.25
C LYS A 51 13.55 -10.30 20.59
N LEU A 52 13.21 -9.35 21.48
CA LEU A 52 13.73 -9.21 22.84
C LEU A 52 12.85 -9.99 23.86
N LEU A 53 12.19 -11.06 23.41
CA LEU A 53 10.97 -11.67 23.98
C LEU A 53 11.13 -12.35 25.35
N ASN A 54 12.34 -12.51 25.85
CA ASN A 54 12.61 -13.23 27.10
C ASN A 54 12.35 -12.40 28.38
N HIS A 55 11.83 -11.18 28.24
CA HIS A 55 11.53 -10.29 29.37
C HIS A 55 10.04 -10.24 29.73
N SER A 56 9.76 -9.80 30.96
CA SER A 56 8.40 -9.60 31.46
C SER A 56 7.57 -8.67 30.56
N ARG A 57 6.24 -8.76 30.66
CA ARG A 57 5.32 -7.87 29.93
C ARG A 57 5.58 -6.39 30.27
N GLU A 58 5.87 -6.08 31.53
CA GLU A 58 6.16 -4.73 32.00
C GLU A 58 7.45 -4.17 31.38
N THR A 59 8.52 -4.96 31.36
CA THR A 59 9.77 -4.58 30.69
C THR A 59 9.54 -4.30 29.21
N ARG A 60 8.78 -5.17 28.53
CA ARG A 60 8.43 -4.97 27.11
C ARG A 60 7.62 -3.70 26.89
N GLN A 61 6.62 -3.45 27.74
CA GLN A 61 5.80 -2.25 27.66
C GLN A 61 6.66 -0.99 27.85
N ARG A 62 7.55 -0.98 28.86
CA ARG A 62 8.46 0.15 29.09
C ARG A 62 9.38 0.41 27.89
N ILE A 63 9.86 -0.64 27.22
CA ILE A 63 10.64 -0.50 25.96
C ILE A 63 9.77 0.08 24.84
N PHE A 64 8.51 -0.38 24.71
CA PHE A 64 7.57 0.23 23.76
C PHE A 64 7.34 1.71 24.07
N ASP A 65 7.31 2.11 25.33
CA ASP A 65 7.04 3.47 25.76
C ASP A 65 8.23 4.43 25.60
N LEU A 66 9.42 3.93 25.26
CA LEU A 66 10.62 4.73 24.98
C LEU A 66 10.36 5.88 23.98
N LYS A 67 9.51 5.65 22.98
CA LYS A 67 9.18 6.64 21.95
C LYS A 67 8.31 7.81 22.44
N TYR A 68 7.75 7.69 23.64
CA TYR A 68 6.87 8.69 24.24
C TYR A 68 7.55 9.54 25.32
N LEU A 69 8.86 9.34 25.56
CA LEU A 69 9.62 10.17 26.47
C LEU A 69 9.69 11.62 25.94
N LYS A 70 9.38 12.57 26.82
CA LYS A 70 9.20 13.98 26.50
C LYS A 70 10.39 14.84 26.88
N THR A 71 11.20 14.40 27.84
CA THR A 71 12.33 15.19 28.36
C THR A 71 13.62 14.38 28.36
N ARG A 72 14.76 15.06 28.46
CA ARG A 72 16.08 14.39 28.49
C ARG A 72 16.28 13.64 29.80
N GLU A 73 15.70 14.13 30.88
CA GLU A 73 15.74 13.51 32.20
C GLU A 73 15.02 12.15 32.19
N GLU A 74 13.89 12.04 31.49
CA GLU A 74 13.20 10.76 31.31
C GLU A 74 14.04 9.75 30.51
N VAL A 75 14.78 10.22 29.50
CA VAL A 75 15.70 9.38 28.71
C VAL A 75 16.86 8.88 29.58
N GLU A 76 17.46 9.74 30.39
CA GLU A 76 18.53 9.33 31.31
C GLU A 76 18.00 8.39 32.41
N ALA A 77 16.78 8.62 32.91
CA ALA A 77 16.13 7.69 33.84
C ALA A 77 15.86 6.31 33.19
N PHE A 78 15.48 6.29 31.92
CA PHE A 78 15.31 5.05 31.15
C PHE A 78 16.64 4.33 30.95
N LYS A 79 17.72 5.05 30.61
CA LYS A 79 19.07 4.52 30.50
C LYS A 79 19.55 3.93 31.82
N ALA A 80 19.38 4.65 32.94
CA ALA A 80 19.72 4.16 34.27
C ALA A 80 18.95 2.86 34.59
N TRP A 81 17.65 2.82 34.27
CA TRP A 81 16.84 1.61 34.42
C TRP A 81 17.41 0.43 33.62
N ILE A 82 17.77 0.59 32.34
CA ILE A 82 18.38 -0.49 31.53
C ILE A 82 19.69 -1.01 32.16
N VAL A 83 20.54 -0.12 32.66
CA VAL A 83 21.81 -0.51 33.30
C VAL A 83 21.56 -1.38 34.54
N THR A 84 20.58 -1.00 35.36
CA THR A 84 20.19 -1.71 36.59
C THR A 84 19.33 -2.96 36.36
N LEU A 85 18.76 -3.13 35.16
CA LEU A 85 17.85 -4.24 34.88
C LEU A 85 18.57 -5.59 34.98
N ALA A 86 17.96 -6.53 35.70
CA ALA A 86 18.36 -7.93 35.68
C ALA A 86 18.07 -8.54 34.30
N ASP A 87 19.10 -8.57 33.46
CA ASP A 87 19.09 -9.13 32.12
C ASP A 87 20.19 -10.20 32.02
N PRO A 88 19.90 -11.46 32.40
CA PRO A 88 20.89 -12.53 32.50
C PRO A 88 21.64 -12.78 31.19
N GLN A 89 21.00 -12.52 30.05
CA GLN A 89 21.57 -12.73 28.73
C GLN A 89 22.25 -11.47 28.16
N GLY A 90 22.10 -10.31 28.81
CA GLY A 90 22.60 -9.01 28.35
C GLY A 90 22.03 -8.57 27.01
N VAL A 91 20.88 -9.10 26.59
CA VAL A 91 20.27 -8.82 25.28
C VAL A 91 19.76 -7.38 25.21
N LEU A 92 19.09 -6.90 26.27
CA LEU A 92 18.57 -5.54 26.31
C LEU A 92 19.68 -4.51 26.48
N LYS A 93 20.71 -4.84 27.27
CA LYS A 93 21.90 -3.98 27.43
C LYS A 93 22.62 -3.77 26.10
N ARG A 94 22.93 -4.85 25.38
CA ARG A 94 23.52 -4.77 24.03
C ARG A 94 22.61 -4.06 23.03
N TRP A 95 21.30 -4.29 23.10
CA TRP A 95 20.34 -3.57 22.26
C TRP A 95 20.39 -2.07 22.50
N TRP A 96 20.47 -1.63 23.76
CA TRP A 96 20.57 -0.22 24.12
C TRP A 96 21.92 0.39 23.73
N GLU A 97 23.02 -0.32 23.99
CA GLU A 97 24.36 0.07 23.52
C GLU A 97 24.38 0.29 22.01
N HIS A 98 23.78 -0.61 21.24
CA HIS A 98 23.62 -0.42 19.80
C HIS A 98 22.84 0.85 19.45
N LYS A 99 21.81 1.22 20.22
CA LYS A 99 21.11 2.50 20.01
C LYS A 99 21.98 3.72 20.34
N LEU A 100 22.85 3.61 21.34
CA LEU A 100 23.79 4.67 21.70
C LEU A 100 24.94 4.81 20.69
N MET A 101 25.44 3.71 20.14
CA MET A 101 26.48 3.71 19.11
C MET A 101 26.04 4.45 17.84
N HIS A 102 24.77 4.34 17.47
CA HIS A 102 24.18 5.04 16.33
C HIS A 102 23.32 6.20 16.82
N ARG A 103 23.94 7.35 17.13
CA ARG A 103 23.30 8.51 17.77
C ARG A 103 22.01 8.94 17.07
N TRP A 104 21.99 8.88 15.74
CA TRP A 104 20.83 9.22 14.92
C TRP A 104 19.60 8.34 15.17
N LEU A 105 19.76 7.09 15.62
CA LEU A 105 18.63 6.19 15.89
C LEU A 105 17.74 6.73 17.01
N LEU A 106 18.33 7.09 18.14
CA LEU A 106 17.57 7.60 19.29
C LEU A 106 16.92 8.95 18.96
N ARG A 107 17.64 9.83 18.26
CA ARG A 107 17.11 11.11 17.79
C ARG A 107 15.95 10.95 16.80
N GLY A 108 15.95 9.87 16.00
CA GLY A 108 14.84 9.54 15.10
C GLY A 108 13.64 8.89 15.79
N ILE A 109 13.81 8.33 17.00
CA ILE A 109 12.72 7.66 17.76
C ILE A 109 12.08 8.60 18.78
N ILE A 110 12.90 9.38 19.50
CA ILE A 110 12.52 10.17 20.66
C ILE A 110 12.55 11.66 20.29
N GLN A 111 11.40 12.32 20.41
CA GLN A 111 11.23 13.71 19.98
C GLN A 111 12.18 14.67 20.69
N CYS A 112 12.37 14.54 22.00
CA CYS A 112 13.18 15.46 22.80
C CYS A 112 14.69 15.38 22.51
N LEU A 113 15.12 14.36 21.76
CA LEU A 113 16.49 14.20 21.27
C LEU A 113 16.64 14.61 19.80
N SER A 114 15.54 14.78 19.08
CA SER A 114 15.55 15.20 17.68
C SER A 114 15.84 16.69 17.55
N ASN A 115 16.45 17.08 16.44
CA ASN A 115 16.58 18.49 16.05
C ASN A 115 15.44 18.94 15.11
N ILE A 116 14.53 18.03 14.75
CA ILE A 116 13.32 18.36 13.99
C ILE A 116 12.44 19.26 14.89
N SER A 117 11.93 20.36 14.33
CA SER A 117 11.03 21.24 15.07
C SER A 117 9.77 20.48 15.54
N LEU A 118 9.21 20.87 16.68
CA LEU A 118 8.01 20.23 17.25
C LEU A 118 6.84 20.20 16.25
N GLU A 119 6.63 21.29 15.51
CA GLU A 119 5.62 21.38 14.47
C GLU A 119 5.86 20.35 13.37
N GLN A 120 7.06 20.34 12.77
CA GLN A 120 7.40 19.37 11.72
C GLN A 120 7.30 17.94 12.24
N TRP A 121 7.81 17.65 13.44
CA TRP A 121 7.70 16.33 14.04
C TRP A 121 6.24 15.89 14.16
N ASN A 122 5.34 16.76 14.60
CA ASN A 122 3.92 16.43 14.73
C ASN A 122 3.22 16.27 13.37
N THR A 123 3.63 17.02 12.34
CA THR A 123 3.10 16.88 10.97
C THR A 123 3.57 15.61 10.26
N MET A 124 4.78 15.14 10.56
CA MET A 124 5.26 13.86 10.05
C MET A 124 4.38 12.74 10.61
N GLU A 125 3.95 11.79 9.79
CA GLU A 125 3.22 10.64 10.29
C GLU A 125 4.20 9.65 10.94
N ALA A 126 3.98 9.33 12.22
CA ALA A 126 4.76 8.29 12.90
C ALA A 126 4.34 6.87 12.52
N THR A 127 3.24 6.74 11.78
CA THR A 127 2.65 5.45 11.40
C THR A 127 3.20 4.98 10.06
N THR A 128 3.26 3.66 9.88
CA THR A 128 3.80 3.07 8.66
C THR A 128 2.80 2.99 7.52
N ASN A 129 1.53 3.36 7.70
CA ASN A 129 0.53 3.12 6.66
C ASN A 129 0.92 3.78 5.33
N LEU A 130 1.46 5.00 5.34
CA LEU A 130 1.91 5.64 4.12
C LEU A 130 3.16 4.97 3.55
N GLY A 131 4.19 4.72 4.37
CA GLY A 131 5.45 4.12 3.92
C GLY A 131 5.32 2.66 3.47
N GLU A 132 4.56 1.83 4.20
CA GLU A 132 4.28 0.43 3.83
C GLU A 132 3.34 0.35 2.63
N ALA A 133 2.31 1.21 2.54
CA ALA A 133 1.50 1.29 1.33
C ALA A 133 2.35 1.73 0.13
N GLN A 134 3.31 2.63 0.33
CA GLN A 134 4.21 3.05 -0.73
C GLN A 134 5.19 1.95 -1.11
N HIS A 135 5.68 1.13 -0.18
CA HIS A 135 6.45 -0.06 -0.51
C HIS A 135 5.62 -1.06 -1.31
N ALA A 136 4.39 -1.37 -0.87
CA ALA A 136 3.52 -2.29 -1.61
C ALA A 136 3.17 -1.74 -3.01
N TRP A 137 2.91 -0.43 -3.11
CA TRP A 137 2.64 0.23 -4.38
C TRP A 137 3.88 0.25 -5.27
N ASN A 138 5.03 0.67 -4.79
CA ASN A 138 6.29 0.62 -5.54
C ASN A 138 6.58 -0.81 -6.02
N ASN A 139 6.53 -1.80 -5.13
CA ASN A 139 6.74 -3.21 -5.50
C ASN A 139 5.76 -3.69 -6.57
N SER A 140 4.52 -3.21 -6.56
CA SER A 140 3.53 -3.53 -7.60
C SER A 140 3.83 -2.87 -8.96
N GLN A 141 4.49 -1.72 -8.95
CA GLN A 141 4.81 -0.95 -10.17
C GLN A 141 6.17 -1.34 -10.75
N THR A 142 7.18 -1.50 -9.89
CA THR A 142 8.56 -1.76 -10.29
C THR A 142 8.91 -3.24 -10.23
N GLY A 143 8.23 -4.05 -9.42
CA GLY A 143 8.64 -5.43 -9.11
C GLY A 143 9.54 -5.50 -7.87
N ILE A 144 9.87 -6.73 -7.46
CA ILE A 144 10.77 -7.05 -6.35
C ILE A 144 12.01 -7.78 -6.86
N SER A 145 13.14 -7.66 -6.16
CA SER A 145 14.37 -8.42 -6.43
C SER A 145 14.98 -8.23 -7.83
N MET A 146 14.82 -7.06 -8.43
CA MET A 146 15.43 -6.76 -9.74
C MET A 146 16.88 -6.34 -9.62
N GLY A 147 17.65 -6.54 -10.70
CA GLY A 147 19.01 -6.01 -10.80
C GLY A 147 19.04 -4.48 -10.72
N LEU A 148 20.09 -3.90 -10.14
CA LEU A 148 20.19 -2.45 -9.86
C LEU A 148 19.98 -1.56 -11.11
N ILE A 149 20.48 -1.98 -12.27
CA ILE A 149 20.32 -1.22 -13.53
C ILE A 149 18.87 -1.29 -14.02
N GLU A 150 18.23 -2.45 -13.89
CA GLU A 150 16.84 -2.64 -14.28
C GLU A 150 15.90 -1.86 -13.38
N SER A 151 16.17 -1.83 -12.07
CA SER A 151 15.39 -1.03 -11.13
C SER A 151 15.49 0.45 -11.45
N PHE A 152 16.68 0.99 -11.76
CA PHE A 152 16.79 2.39 -12.20
C PHE A 152 15.93 2.71 -13.42
N LYS A 153 15.95 1.86 -14.46
CA LYS A 153 15.10 2.06 -15.64
C LYS A 153 13.61 2.01 -15.30
N LYS A 154 13.19 1.08 -14.43
CA LYS A 154 11.80 0.96 -14.00
C LYS A 154 11.33 2.15 -13.17
N TYR A 155 12.18 2.67 -12.29
CA TYR A 155 11.89 3.88 -11.54
C TYR A 155 11.82 5.10 -12.46
N GLU A 156 12.71 5.23 -13.45
CA GLU A 156 12.64 6.29 -14.46
C GLU A 156 11.33 6.24 -15.25
N GLU A 157 10.92 5.05 -15.73
CA GLU A 157 9.62 4.86 -16.40
C GLU A 157 8.43 5.26 -15.50
N LEU A 158 8.50 4.94 -14.20
CA LEU A 158 7.47 5.25 -13.22
C LEU A 158 7.39 6.76 -12.94
N ASP A 159 8.53 7.42 -12.81
CA ASP A 159 8.63 8.86 -12.56
C ASP A 159 8.09 9.65 -13.76
N ILE A 160 8.45 9.25 -14.98
CA ILE A 160 7.90 9.86 -16.21
C ILE A 160 6.37 9.73 -16.23
N ARG A 161 5.85 8.52 -16.01
CA ARG A 161 4.39 8.28 -15.96
C ARG A 161 3.73 9.14 -14.88
N ARG A 162 4.36 9.28 -13.71
CA ARG A 162 3.79 10.06 -12.61
C ARG A 162 3.80 11.56 -12.91
N ALA A 163 4.85 12.05 -13.56
CA ALA A 163 4.92 13.44 -14.03
C ALA A 163 3.81 13.73 -15.05
N GLU A 164 3.60 12.83 -16.01
CA GLU A 164 2.50 12.93 -16.98
C GLU A 164 1.13 12.94 -16.30
N GLU A 165 0.90 12.06 -15.31
CA GLU A 165 -0.34 12.03 -14.53
C GLU A 165 -0.59 13.35 -13.78
N ILE A 166 0.45 13.95 -13.21
CA ILE A 166 0.37 15.23 -12.51
C ILE A 166 -0.01 16.35 -13.49
N GLU A 167 0.60 16.40 -14.67
CA GLU A 167 0.29 17.40 -15.69
C GLU A 167 -1.13 17.23 -16.28
N VAL A 168 -1.57 15.99 -16.52
CA VAL A 168 -2.96 15.70 -16.90
C VAL A 168 -3.92 16.12 -15.79
N ARG A 169 -3.59 15.87 -14.53
CA ARG A 169 -4.43 16.28 -13.40
C ARG A 169 -4.52 17.80 -13.28
N LYS A 170 -3.42 18.51 -13.49
CA LYS A 170 -3.40 19.99 -13.50
C LYS A 170 -4.25 20.55 -14.63
N SER A 171 -4.13 20.01 -15.84
CA SER A 171 -4.85 20.51 -17.02
C SER A 171 -6.34 20.18 -17.04
N THR A 172 -6.72 18.98 -16.57
CA THR A 172 -8.12 18.51 -16.60
C THR A 172 -8.88 18.73 -15.30
N ALA A 173 -8.20 19.04 -14.20
CA ALA A 173 -8.71 19.00 -12.82
C ALA A 173 -9.29 17.63 -12.40
N VAL A 174 -9.16 16.59 -13.22
CA VAL A 174 -9.65 15.24 -12.95
C VAL A 174 -8.46 14.35 -12.57
N SER A 175 -8.48 13.80 -11.36
CA SER A 175 -7.51 12.79 -10.96
C SER A 175 -7.79 11.47 -11.68
N ARG A 176 -6.75 10.84 -12.23
CA ARG A 176 -6.79 9.41 -12.57
C ARG A 176 -6.91 8.62 -11.28
N THR A 177 -8.13 8.22 -10.98
CA THR A 177 -8.46 7.31 -9.88
C THR A 177 -9.17 6.15 -10.52
N SER A 178 -9.04 4.93 -9.99
CA SER A 178 -9.81 3.76 -10.48
C SER A 178 -11.33 4.03 -10.55
N ARG A 179 -11.84 4.97 -9.76
CA ARG A 179 -13.25 5.42 -9.80
C ARG A 179 -13.59 6.32 -10.99
N ASN A 180 -12.61 7.03 -11.55
CA ASN A 180 -12.76 7.96 -12.66
C ASN A 180 -12.37 7.35 -14.01
N GLU A 181 -11.61 6.25 -14.02
CA GLU A 181 -11.27 5.57 -15.26
C GLU A 181 -12.49 4.87 -15.87
N VAL A 182 -12.71 5.12 -17.16
CA VAL A 182 -13.84 4.60 -17.92
C VAL A 182 -13.82 3.07 -17.93
N THR A 183 -12.65 2.47 -18.14
CA THR A 183 -12.42 1.01 -18.12
C THR A 183 -12.81 0.39 -16.78
N HIS A 184 -12.36 0.94 -15.65
CA HIS A 184 -12.72 0.44 -14.32
C HIS A 184 -14.21 0.63 -14.02
N ARG A 185 -14.82 1.72 -14.47
CA ARG A 185 -16.27 1.94 -14.35
C ARG A 185 -17.05 0.89 -15.15
N TYR A 186 -16.63 0.59 -16.38
CA TYR A 186 -17.23 -0.48 -17.19
C TYR A 186 -17.02 -1.85 -16.55
N ALA A 187 -15.80 -2.21 -16.14
CA ALA A 187 -15.51 -3.48 -15.48
C ALA A 187 -16.35 -3.66 -14.20
N SER A 188 -16.42 -2.64 -13.34
CA SER A 188 -17.23 -2.67 -12.12
C SER A 188 -18.73 -2.79 -12.42
N ARG A 189 -19.21 -2.11 -13.47
CA ARG A 189 -20.60 -2.22 -13.93
C ARG A 189 -20.89 -3.63 -14.45
N THR A 190 -19.99 -4.20 -15.26
CA THR A 190 -20.10 -5.57 -15.76
C THR A 190 -20.12 -6.57 -14.61
N THR A 191 -19.21 -6.48 -13.63
CA THR A 191 -19.20 -7.36 -12.45
C THR A 191 -20.48 -7.22 -11.61
N ARG A 192 -21.02 -6.00 -11.47
CA ARG A 192 -22.32 -5.82 -10.79
C ARG A 192 -23.45 -6.48 -11.58
N GLN A 193 -23.46 -6.31 -12.90
CA GLN A 193 -24.47 -6.89 -13.78
C GLN A 193 -24.40 -8.43 -13.78
N THR A 194 -23.21 -9.01 -13.84
CA THR A 194 -23.03 -10.48 -13.76
C THR A 194 -23.49 -11.00 -12.40
N ARG A 195 -23.07 -10.37 -11.29
CA ARG A 195 -23.54 -10.75 -9.94
C ARG A 195 -25.05 -10.63 -9.79
N MET A 196 -25.66 -9.58 -10.35
CA MET A 196 -27.12 -9.42 -10.35
C MET A 196 -27.80 -10.51 -11.19
N SER A 197 -27.27 -10.83 -12.36
CA SER A 197 -27.78 -11.89 -13.23
C SER A 197 -27.65 -13.28 -12.59
N GLU A 198 -26.51 -13.58 -11.97
CA GLU A 198 -26.28 -14.82 -11.24
C GLU A 198 -27.22 -14.94 -10.04
N LYS A 199 -27.40 -13.86 -9.29
CA LYS A 199 -28.35 -13.82 -8.18
C LYS A 199 -29.79 -14.04 -8.66
N ALA A 200 -30.19 -13.40 -9.77
CA ALA A 200 -31.50 -13.61 -10.36
C ALA A 200 -31.70 -15.05 -10.85
N ARG A 201 -30.68 -15.65 -11.46
CA ARG A 201 -30.70 -17.05 -11.89
C ARG A 201 -30.84 -18.00 -10.70
N ARG A 202 -30.06 -17.78 -9.62
CA ARG A 202 -30.17 -18.57 -8.39
C ARG A 202 -31.57 -18.46 -7.77
N ALA A 203 -32.11 -17.23 -7.68
CA ALA A 203 -33.46 -17.02 -7.18
C ALA A 203 -34.49 -17.76 -8.03
N HIS A 204 -34.40 -17.69 -9.37
CA HIS A 204 -35.29 -18.43 -10.26
C HIS A 204 -35.17 -19.95 -10.09
N THR A 205 -33.96 -20.49 -9.92
CA THR A 205 -33.77 -21.92 -9.66
C THR A 205 -34.45 -22.33 -8.35
N VAL A 206 -34.29 -21.54 -7.28
CA VAL A 206 -34.93 -21.79 -5.98
C VAL A 206 -36.46 -21.66 -6.07
N ASP A 207 -36.98 -20.66 -6.77
CA ASP A 207 -38.42 -20.50 -6.97
C ASP A 207 -39.00 -21.68 -7.78
N SER A 208 -38.27 -22.16 -8.79
CA SER A 208 -38.65 -23.32 -9.60
C SER A 208 -38.64 -24.62 -8.78
N THR A 209 -37.69 -24.81 -7.86
CA THR A 209 -37.65 -26.00 -7.00
C THR A 209 -38.77 -25.96 -5.97
N VAL A 210 -39.06 -24.79 -5.38
CA VAL A 210 -40.21 -24.60 -4.48
C VAL A 210 -41.53 -24.91 -5.20
N ALA A 211 -41.72 -24.41 -6.42
CA ALA A 211 -42.92 -24.69 -7.21
C ALA A 211 -43.06 -26.19 -7.57
N GLY A 212 -41.95 -26.85 -7.90
CA GLY A 212 -41.93 -28.30 -8.15
C GLY A 212 -42.35 -29.10 -6.92
N LEU A 213 -41.73 -28.85 -5.77
CA LEU A 213 -42.05 -29.52 -4.50
C LEU A 213 -43.51 -29.26 -4.05
N GLN A 214 -44.04 -28.06 -4.30
CA GLN A 214 -45.45 -27.76 -4.03
C GLN A 214 -46.40 -28.60 -4.89
N THR A 215 -46.06 -28.80 -6.16
CA THR A 215 -46.85 -29.62 -7.08
C THR A 215 -46.82 -31.09 -6.63
N GLU A 216 -45.63 -31.62 -6.34
CA GLU A 216 -45.43 -32.99 -5.86
C GLU A 216 -46.18 -33.25 -4.53
N LEU A 217 -46.17 -32.29 -3.60
CA LEU A 217 -46.94 -32.40 -2.35
C LEU A 217 -48.46 -32.44 -2.57
N VAL A 218 -48.97 -31.71 -3.56
CA VAL A 218 -50.40 -31.73 -3.90
C VAL A 218 -50.79 -33.10 -4.48
N ASP A 219 -49.94 -33.65 -5.35
CA ASP A 219 -50.17 -34.97 -5.95
C ASP A 219 -50.08 -36.09 -4.90
N MET A 220 -49.04 -36.09 -4.06
CA MET A 220 -48.90 -37.05 -2.97
C MET A 220 -50.06 -37.00 -1.96
N ARG A 221 -50.57 -35.80 -1.64
CA ARG A 221 -51.77 -35.65 -0.78
C ARG A 221 -53.02 -36.24 -1.44
N ARG A 222 -53.13 -36.14 -2.76
CA ARG A 222 -54.23 -36.74 -3.52
C ARG A 222 -54.14 -38.26 -3.46
N ASP A 223 -52.96 -38.82 -3.71
CA ASP A 223 -52.72 -40.27 -3.71
C ASP A 223 -52.97 -40.87 -2.31
N LEU A 224 -52.49 -40.20 -1.26
CA LEU A 224 -52.74 -40.60 0.13
C LEU A 224 -54.24 -40.57 0.46
N ALA A 225 -54.99 -39.58 -0.04
CA ALA A 225 -56.44 -39.52 0.16
C ALA A 225 -57.16 -40.69 -0.54
N VAL A 226 -56.71 -41.09 -1.73
CA VAL A 226 -57.23 -42.27 -2.44
C VAL A 226 -56.89 -43.54 -1.64
N ALA A 227 -55.63 -43.75 -1.28
CA ALA A 227 -55.19 -44.92 -0.52
C ALA A 227 -55.92 -45.07 0.84
N ARG A 228 -56.18 -43.95 1.55
CA ARG A 228 -56.97 -43.96 2.79
C ARG A 228 -58.43 -44.33 2.57
N ASN A 229 -59.02 -44.00 1.42
CA ASN A 229 -60.37 -44.41 1.09
C ASN A 229 -60.41 -45.90 0.75
N ASP A 230 -59.44 -46.40 -0.01
CA ASP A 230 -59.32 -47.82 -0.37
C ASP A 230 -59.10 -48.70 0.88
N ALA A 231 -58.26 -48.25 1.82
CA ALA A 231 -58.05 -48.94 3.09
C ALA A 231 -59.30 -49.01 3.98
N LYS A 232 -60.26 -48.08 3.83
CA LYS A 232 -61.56 -48.14 4.54
C LYS A 232 -62.49 -49.14 3.90
N THR A 233 -62.44 -49.33 2.59
CA THR A 233 -63.28 -50.29 1.87
C THR A 233 -62.76 -51.72 2.01
N GLU A 234 -61.44 -51.92 1.94
CA GLU A 234 -60.81 -53.24 2.03
C GLU A 234 -59.60 -53.18 2.99
N PRO A 235 -59.82 -53.34 4.30
CA PRO A 235 -58.75 -53.26 5.28
C PRO A 235 -57.85 -54.49 5.17
N SER A 236 -56.71 -54.33 4.51
CA SER A 236 -55.64 -55.32 4.44
C SER A 236 -54.40 -54.78 5.14
N THR A 237 -53.53 -55.68 5.60
CA THR A 237 -52.23 -55.28 6.18
C THR A 237 -51.36 -54.53 5.17
N GLU A 238 -51.48 -54.87 3.88
CA GLU A 238 -50.73 -54.23 2.79
C GLU A 238 -51.20 -52.80 2.53
N THR A 239 -52.51 -52.55 2.53
CA THR A 239 -53.06 -51.19 2.36
C THR A 239 -52.70 -50.28 3.52
N ALA A 240 -52.68 -50.79 4.75
CA ALA A 240 -52.22 -50.05 5.92
C ALA A 240 -50.73 -49.68 5.84
N GLN A 241 -49.88 -50.60 5.37
CA GLN A 241 -48.46 -50.32 5.16
C GLN A 241 -48.22 -49.28 4.06
N HIS A 242 -48.96 -49.36 2.95
CA HIS A 242 -48.85 -48.40 1.87
C HIS A 242 -49.26 -46.98 2.30
N VAL A 243 -50.34 -46.84 3.09
CA VAL A 243 -50.72 -45.54 3.67
C VAL A 243 -49.62 -44.97 4.57
N HIS A 244 -49.00 -45.80 5.41
CA HIS A 244 -47.89 -45.37 6.27
C HIS A 244 -46.68 -44.89 5.46
N GLU A 245 -46.31 -45.59 4.38
CA GLU A 245 -45.21 -45.20 3.50
C GLU A 245 -45.50 -43.86 2.79
N LEU A 246 -46.73 -43.63 2.35
CA LEU A 246 -47.16 -42.35 1.77
C LEU A 246 -47.15 -41.21 2.81
N GLU A 247 -47.46 -41.50 4.07
CA GLU A 247 -47.39 -40.52 5.16
C GLU A 247 -45.93 -40.12 5.46
N ASP A 248 -45.00 -41.08 5.49
CA ASP A 248 -43.58 -40.83 5.72
C ASP A 248 -42.95 -40.01 4.58
N THR A 249 -43.25 -40.37 3.33
CA THR A 249 -42.75 -39.64 2.15
C THR A 249 -43.31 -38.22 2.07
N LEU A 250 -44.57 -38.02 2.44
CA LEU A 250 -45.17 -36.69 2.54
C LEU A 250 -44.49 -35.85 3.62
N ALA A 251 -44.18 -36.41 4.78
CA ALA A 251 -43.47 -35.71 5.84
C ALA A 251 -42.05 -35.26 5.41
N ASP A 252 -41.33 -36.10 4.65
CA ASP A 252 -40.02 -35.75 4.08
C ASP A 252 -40.14 -34.61 3.05
N LEU A 253 -41.11 -34.68 2.13
CA LEU A 253 -41.35 -33.62 1.15
C LEU A 253 -41.74 -32.28 1.81
N GLU A 254 -42.54 -32.31 2.86
CA GLU A 254 -42.87 -31.11 3.65
C GLU A 254 -41.62 -30.53 4.33
N GLY A 255 -40.71 -31.39 4.82
CA GLY A 255 -39.41 -30.98 5.34
C GLY A 255 -38.54 -30.29 4.29
N LYS A 256 -38.42 -30.89 3.10
CA LYS A 256 -37.69 -30.32 1.96
C LYS A 256 -38.28 -28.98 1.50
N LEU A 257 -39.61 -28.87 1.43
CA LEU A 257 -40.29 -27.62 1.08
C LEU A 257 -40.03 -26.52 2.11
N LYS A 258 -40.02 -26.84 3.42
CA LYS A 258 -39.70 -25.86 4.47
C LYS A 258 -38.27 -25.34 4.35
N LEU A 259 -37.30 -26.21 4.09
CA LEU A 259 -35.91 -25.84 3.87
C LEU A 259 -35.74 -24.97 2.62
N ALA A 260 -36.34 -25.37 1.49
CA ALA A 260 -36.30 -24.60 0.25
C ALA A 260 -36.93 -23.21 0.41
N ASN A 261 -38.05 -23.10 1.15
CA ASN A 261 -38.66 -21.80 1.47
C ASN A 261 -37.80 -20.94 2.40
N ALA A 262 -37.06 -21.54 3.33
CA ALA A 262 -36.13 -20.80 4.19
C ALA A 262 -34.95 -20.25 3.36
N GLU A 263 -34.45 -21.02 2.39
CA GLU A 263 -33.41 -20.58 1.46
C GLU A 263 -33.90 -19.48 0.50
N ALA A 264 -35.12 -19.60 -0.01
CA ALA A 264 -35.77 -18.57 -0.82
C ALA A 264 -35.86 -17.23 -0.06
N LYS A 265 -36.26 -17.28 1.21
CA LYS A 265 -36.39 -16.10 2.08
C LYS A 265 -35.05 -15.48 2.44
N SER A 266 -34.00 -16.26 2.63
CA SER A 266 -32.66 -15.75 2.99
C SER A 266 -31.90 -15.18 1.78
N SER A 267 -32.15 -15.70 0.57
CA SER A 267 -31.52 -15.21 -0.67
C SER A 267 -32.11 -13.88 -1.17
N SER A 268 -33.33 -13.55 -0.74
CA SER A 268 -33.96 -12.25 -0.93
C SER A 268 -33.32 -11.22 0.02
N SER A 269 -32.36 -10.46 -0.50
CA SER A 269 -31.74 -9.37 0.25
C SER A 269 -32.74 -8.21 0.45
N GLY A 270 -33.66 -8.36 1.40
CA GLY A 270 -34.40 -7.29 2.08
C GLY A 270 -35.27 -6.35 1.25
N ARG A 271 -35.25 -6.40 -0.09
CA ARG A 271 -36.09 -5.57 -0.95
C ARG A 271 -37.35 -6.35 -1.27
N VAL A 272 -38.27 -6.35 -0.30
CA VAL A 272 -39.66 -6.79 -0.49
C VAL A 272 -40.17 -6.10 -1.74
N ARG A 273 -40.41 -6.85 -2.82
CA ARG A 273 -41.16 -6.34 -3.96
C ARG A 273 -42.52 -5.96 -3.40
N ALA A 274 -42.81 -4.66 -3.35
CA ALA A 274 -44.17 -4.21 -3.06
C ALA A 274 -45.11 -4.92 -4.04
N PRO A 275 -46.21 -5.53 -3.57
CA PRO A 275 -47.13 -6.23 -4.45
C PRO A 275 -47.61 -5.24 -5.52
N LYS A 276 -47.37 -5.61 -6.78
CA LYS A 276 -47.81 -4.84 -7.94
C LYS A 276 -49.34 -4.92 -7.95
N ALA A 277 -50.00 -3.92 -7.37
CA ALA A 277 -51.45 -3.80 -7.43
C ALA A 277 -51.87 -3.65 -8.92
N GLY A 278 -52.68 -4.59 -9.39
CA GLY A 278 -53.53 -4.44 -10.57
C GLY A 278 -52.84 -4.22 -11.92
N ALA A 279 -52.34 -5.30 -12.54
CA ALA A 279 -52.20 -5.33 -13.99
C ALA A 279 -53.58 -5.55 -14.61
N ARG A 280 -54.29 -4.45 -14.87
CA ARG A 280 -55.49 -4.41 -15.70
C ARG A 280 -55.07 -4.81 -17.12
N ALA A 281 -55.71 -5.85 -17.66
CA ALA A 281 -55.55 -6.28 -19.04
C ALA A 281 -55.76 -5.07 -19.97
N THR A 282 -54.73 -4.71 -20.75
CA THR A 282 -54.88 -3.78 -21.85
C THR A 282 -54.30 -4.46 -23.08
N THR A 283 -55.20 -4.66 -24.03
CA THR A 283 -55.01 -5.18 -25.36
C THR A 283 -53.99 -4.39 -26.17
N SER A 284 -53.32 -5.14 -27.05
CA SER A 284 -52.55 -4.72 -28.22
C SER A 284 -52.81 -3.30 -28.74
N ASN A 285 -51.72 -2.51 -28.88
CA ASN A 285 -51.39 -1.82 -30.13
C ASN A 285 -49.97 -1.22 -30.05
N LEU A 286 -49.11 -1.68 -30.96
CA LEU A 286 -47.97 -0.91 -31.49
C LEU A 286 -48.49 0.41 -32.06
N PRO A 287 -47.76 1.54 -31.93
CA PRO A 287 -46.71 1.80 -32.92
C PRO A 287 -45.52 2.67 -32.47
N ALA A 288 -44.52 2.67 -33.36
CA ALA A 288 -43.61 3.75 -33.72
C ALA A 288 -42.50 4.19 -32.73
N GLN A 289 -41.27 4.09 -33.25
CA GLN A 289 -40.08 4.81 -32.80
C GLN A 289 -40.26 6.33 -32.88
N PRO A 290 -39.56 7.08 -32.03
CA PRO A 290 -38.96 8.36 -32.40
C PRO A 290 -37.42 8.21 -32.33
N ALA A 291 -36.70 8.44 -33.43
CA ALA A 291 -36.31 9.75 -33.95
C ALA A 291 -35.39 10.50 -32.98
N ASP A 292 -34.11 10.54 -33.35
CA ASP A 292 -33.06 11.36 -32.78
C ASP A 292 -33.49 12.84 -32.69
N SER A 293 -33.28 13.44 -31.53
CA SER A 293 -33.14 14.89 -31.39
C SER A 293 -32.28 15.22 -30.16
N PRO A 294 -31.31 16.15 -30.29
CA PRO A 294 -30.34 16.45 -29.25
C PRO A 294 -30.95 17.34 -28.17
N GLY A 295 -30.83 16.91 -26.91
CA GLY A 295 -31.19 17.72 -25.75
C GLY A 295 -30.16 18.82 -25.45
N PRO A 296 -30.59 19.93 -24.80
CA PRO A 296 -29.82 21.16 -24.66
C PRO A 296 -28.73 21.08 -23.58
N ALA A 297 -27.68 21.87 -23.78
CA ALA A 297 -26.59 22.10 -22.84
C ALA A 297 -27.09 22.73 -21.54
N LEU A 298 -26.85 22.05 -20.42
CA LEU A 298 -26.95 22.63 -19.09
C LEU A 298 -25.66 23.40 -18.80
N SER A 299 -25.77 24.72 -18.82
CA SER A 299 -24.75 25.66 -18.35
C SER A 299 -24.74 25.63 -16.82
N ILE A 300 -23.65 25.18 -16.21
CA ILE A 300 -23.42 25.29 -14.76
C ILE A 300 -22.60 26.56 -14.51
N THR A 301 -23.28 27.56 -13.98
CA THR A 301 -22.67 28.78 -13.42
C THR A 301 -22.06 28.42 -12.06
N VAL A 302 -20.74 28.48 -11.93
CA VAL A 302 -20.06 28.40 -10.63
C VAL A 302 -19.83 29.82 -10.13
N ALA A 303 -20.52 30.17 -9.04
CA ALA A 303 -20.26 31.39 -8.28
C ALA A 303 -18.94 31.23 -7.52
N ALA A 304 -17.95 32.05 -7.84
CA ALA A 304 -16.73 32.20 -7.07
C ALA A 304 -17.01 33.21 -5.94
N THR A 305 -17.05 32.74 -4.69
CA THR A 305 -16.94 33.59 -3.52
C THR A 305 -15.47 33.72 -3.14
N SER A 306 -14.91 34.90 -3.45
CA SER A 306 -13.64 35.40 -2.90
C SER A 306 -13.71 35.44 -1.38
N ILE A 307 -12.72 34.84 -0.72
CA ILE A 307 -12.39 35.18 0.66
C ILE A 307 -11.06 35.92 0.61
N SER A 308 -11.14 37.17 1.04
CA SER A 308 -10.08 38.15 1.05
C SER A 308 -8.94 37.76 1.98
N SER A 309 -7.76 38.13 1.50
CA SER A 309 -6.47 38.20 2.17
C SER A 309 -6.49 39.26 3.27
N GLU A 310 -5.97 38.94 4.46
CA GLU A 310 -5.35 39.93 5.33
C GLU A 310 -3.97 39.39 5.74
N LEU A 311 -2.94 39.92 5.07
CA LEU A 311 -1.53 39.73 5.39
C LEU A 311 -0.99 41.13 5.71
N SER A 312 -0.84 41.42 7.00
CA SER A 312 -0.17 42.62 7.49
C SER A 312 1.33 42.42 7.34
N LEU A 313 1.91 43.03 6.31
CA LEU A 313 3.35 43.21 6.18
C LEU A 313 3.69 44.67 6.45
N THR A 314 4.50 44.87 7.48
CA THR A 314 5.14 46.11 7.87
C THR A 314 6.12 46.58 6.79
N THR A 315 5.99 47.84 6.42
CA THR A 315 6.86 48.57 5.49
C THR A 315 8.13 49.05 6.19
N PRO A 316 9.26 49.16 5.46
CA PRO A 316 10.24 50.20 5.73
C PRO A 316 10.26 51.25 4.61
N ALA A 317 10.67 52.45 5.01
CA ALA A 317 10.55 53.70 4.28
C ALA A 317 11.65 53.94 3.22
N SER A 318 11.29 54.81 2.27
CA SER A 318 12.10 55.73 1.46
C SER A 318 13.16 55.15 0.51
N VAL A 319 13.08 55.50 -0.78
CA VAL A 319 13.82 56.61 -1.42
C VAL A 319 13.12 56.94 -2.76
N ALA A 320 13.17 58.22 -3.12
CA ALA A 320 12.42 58.91 -4.15
C ALA A 320 12.95 58.76 -5.60
N ASP A 321 12.09 59.22 -6.50
CA ASP A 321 12.30 59.84 -7.83
C ASP A 321 12.74 59.02 -9.04
N GLY A 322 11.99 59.20 -10.14
CA GLY A 322 12.39 58.79 -11.48
C GLY A 322 11.22 58.64 -12.46
N THR A 323 10.88 59.74 -13.14
CA THR A 323 9.80 59.94 -14.12
C THR A 323 9.93 59.19 -15.47
N SER A 324 8.75 59.04 -16.09
CA SER A 324 8.39 59.07 -17.53
C SER A 324 8.51 57.82 -18.41
N ASP A 325 7.31 57.40 -18.88
CA ASP A 325 6.91 57.15 -20.27
C ASP A 325 7.81 56.31 -21.20
N PHE A 326 7.34 55.10 -21.55
CA PHE A 326 7.21 54.75 -22.97
C PHE A 326 6.22 53.60 -23.21
N VAL A 327 5.31 53.85 -24.16
CA VAL A 327 4.31 52.93 -24.69
C VAL A 327 4.93 52.09 -25.83
N GLY A 328 4.61 50.79 -25.88
CA GLY A 328 4.32 50.14 -27.15
C GLY A 328 5.32 49.11 -27.69
N ALA A 329 4.74 47.95 -28.03
CA ALA A 329 5.19 46.98 -29.03
C ALA A 329 6.38 46.06 -28.69
N ARG A 330 6.08 44.77 -28.48
CA ARG A 330 6.56 43.65 -29.33
C ARG A 330 6.08 42.29 -28.78
N ARG A 331 4.90 41.85 -29.24
CA ARG A 331 4.54 40.43 -29.30
C ARG A 331 4.90 39.91 -30.69
N ALA A 332 6.07 39.27 -30.83
CA ALA A 332 6.41 38.30 -31.88
C ALA A 332 7.92 38.00 -31.86
N SER A 333 8.42 37.21 -30.89
CA SER A 333 9.81 36.70 -30.98
C SER A 333 10.13 35.44 -30.16
N THR A 334 9.17 34.81 -29.48
CA THR A 334 9.47 33.67 -28.58
C THR A 334 9.22 32.28 -29.17
N ARG A 335 8.73 32.16 -30.41
CA ARG A 335 8.45 30.83 -31.02
C ARG A 335 9.60 30.19 -31.79
N LYS A 336 10.71 30.90 -32.03
CA LYS A 336 11.89 30.36 -32.75
C LYS A 336 13.06 29.93 -31.84
N ARG A 337 13.00 30.22 -30.53
CA ARG A 337 14.09 29.89 -29.60
C ARG A 337 13.94 28.52 -28.93
N VAL A 338 12.70 28.06 -28.73
CA VAL A 338 12.40 26.76 -28.07
C VAL A 338 12.72 25.56 -28.97
N GLN A 339 12.74 25.74 -30.31
CA GLN A 339 13.02 24.65 -31.25
C GLN A 339 14.52 24.47 -31.57
N ALA A 340 15.37 25.44 -31.19
CA ALA A 340 16.82 25.34 -31.36
C ALA A 340 17.53 24.74 -30.13
N GLU A 341 16.94 24.86 -28.94
CA GLU A 341 17.51 24.31 -27.69
C GLU A 341 17.19 22.81 -27.50
N SER A 342 16.15 22.27 -28.16
CA SER A 342 15.81 20.84 -28.09
C SER A 342 16.69 19.93 -28.99
N SER A 343 17.42 20.48 -29.96
CA SER A 343 18.33 19.72 -30.83
C SER A 343 19.79 19.73 -30.37
N ALA A 344 20.12 20.50 -29.33
CA ALA A 344 21.47 20.61 -28.79
C ALA A 344 21.76 19.67 -27.58
N MET A 345 20.76 18.93 -27.09
CA MET A 345 20.89 18.03 -25.91
C MET A 345 21.11 16.54 -26.23
N THR A 346 21.33 16.17 -27.50
CA THR A 346 21.53 14.77 -27.93
C THR A 346 22.93 14.46 -28.46
N SER A 347 23.99 15.00 -27.84
CA SER A 347 25.34 14.48 -28.05
C SER A 347 26.24 14.63 -26.81
N ILE A 348 26.10 13.72 -25.86
CA ILE A 348 27.14 13.49 -24.83
C ILE A 348 28.02 12.33 -25.32
N PRO A 349 29.36 12.48 -25.46
CA PRO A 349 30.22 11.44 -25.99
C PRO A 349 30.32 10.24 -25.03
N SER A 350 29.91 9.05 -25.49
CA SER A 350 29.88 7.79 -24.74
C SER A 350 31.25 7.13 -24.48
N ARG A 351 32.33 7.91 -24.33
CA ARG A 351 33.72 7.40 -24.26
C ARG A 351 34.39 7.45 -22.88
N LYS A 352 33.70 7.84 -21.80
CA LYS A 352 34.28 7.90 -20.45
C LYS A 352 33.68 6.96 -19.40
N ARG A 353 32.90 5.94 -19.79
CA ARG A 353 32.31 4.94 -18.86
C ARG A 353 32.74 3.49 -19.12
N GLN A 354 33.96 3.31 -19.60
CA GLN A 354 34.66 2.02 -19.55
C GLN A 354 36.00 2.20 -18.84
N LYS A 355 35.98 2.32 -17.50
CA LYS A 355 37.10 1.99 -16.61
C LYS A 355 36.71 2.24 -15.15
N LYS A 356 36.21 1.17 -14.52
CA LYS A 356 36.41 0.76 -13.13
C LYS A 356 35.37 -0.32 -12.84
N LEU A 357 35.65 -1.56 -13.27
CA LEU A 357 35.33 -2.65 -12.36
C LEU A 357 36.28 -2.41 -11.20
N GLU A 358 35.76 -1.87 -10.11
CA GLU A 358 36.55 -1.68 -8.91
C GLU A 358 37.00 -3.06 -8.44
N ASP A 359 38.29 -3.13 -8.14
CA ASP A 359 38.94 -4.32 -7.65
C ASP A 359 38.19 -4.84 -6.40
N PRO A 360 37.65 -6.07 -6.43
CA PRO A 360 36.79 -6.57 -5.36
C PRO A 360 37.52 -6.70 -4.02
N LEU A 361 38.86 -6.66 -4.03
CA LEU A 361 39.69 -6.72 -2.83
C LEU A 361 40.10 -5.32 -2.33
N ALA A 362 39.79 -4.25 -3.06
CA ALA A 362 40.07 -2.88 -2.64
C ALA A 362 39.19 -2.51 -1.43
N GLY A 363 39.84 -2.20 -0.31
CA GLY A 363 39.18 -1.82 0.95
C GLY A 363 38.97 -2.95 1.95
N TRP A 364 39.35 -4.19 1.62
CA TRP A 364 39.36 -5.28 2.59
C TRP A 364 40.61 -5.16 3.47
N MET A 365 40.41 -5.10 4.78
CA MET A 365 41.46 -5.16 5.79
C MET A 365 41.29 -6.47 6.57
N MET A 366 42.31 -7.31 6.60
CA MET A 366 42.29 -8.60 7.29
C MET A 366 43.51 -8.74 8.19
N VAL A 367 43.31 -9.30 9.37
CA VAL A 367 44.42 -9.54 10.31
C VAL A 367 45.06 -10.88 9.97
N ASP A 368 46.38 -10.86 9.80
CA ASP A 368 47.21 -12.04 9.62
C ASP A 368 47.13 -12.93 10.88
N PRO A 369 46.71 -14.20 10.76
CA PRO A 369 46.49 -15.07 11.92
C PRO A 369 47.79 -15.49 12.64
N ASP A 370 48.93 -15.47 11.94
CA ASP A 370 50.20 -15.92 12.49
C ASP A 370 50.95 -14.77 13.17
N THR A 371 50.80 -13.56 12.65
CA THR A 371 51.59 -12.39 13.06
C THR A 371 50.77 -11.28 13.74
N GLY A 372 49.44 -11.27 13.55
CA GLY A 372 48.56 -10.22 14.04
C GLY A 372 48.63 -8.90 13.25
N GLU A 373 49.34 -8.87 12.12
CA GLU A 373 49.48 -7.70 11.27
C GLU A 373 48.21 -7.42 10.45
N GLU A 374 47.85 -6.15 10.25
CA GLU A 374 46.76 -5.77 9.33
C GLU A 374 47.26 -5.81 7.88
N LEU A 375 46.68 -6.71 7.08
CA LEU A 375 46.95 -6.88 5.66
C LEU A 375 45.80 -6.34 4.82
N THR A 376 46.13 -5.72 3.69
CA THR A 376 45.14 -5.44 2.63
C THR A 376 44.63 -6.77 2.03
N GLY A 377 43.44 -6.74 1.42
CA GLY A 377 42.84 -7.92 0.78
C GLY A 377 43.80 -8.64 -0.18
N HIS A 378 44.58 -7.89 -0.97
CA HIS A 378 45.60 -8.45 -1.86
C HIS A 378 46.75 -9.13 -1.13
N GLN A 379 47.32 -8.47 -0.13
CA GLN A 379 48.42 -9.04 0.67
C GLN A 379 47.99 -10.32 1.38
N TRP A 380 46.73 -10.37 1.83
CA TRP A 380 46.19 -11.56 2.46
C TRP A 380 45.97 -12.70 1.46
N VAL A 381 45.45 -12.43 0.26
CA VAL A 381 45.31 -13.45 -0.81
C VAL A 381 46.66 -13.98 -1.27
N GLU A 382 47.68 -13.12 -1.39
CA GLU A 382 49.03 -13.54 -1.74
C GLU A 382 49.65 -14.43 -0.65
N ARG A 383 49.42 -14.12 0.63
CA ARG A 383 49.99 -14.87 1.76
C ARG A 383 49.22 -16.17 2.07
N TYR A 384 47.91 -16.21 1.84
CA TYR A 384 47.03 -17.33 2.17
C TYR A 384 46.12 -17.77 0.99
N PRO A 385 46.69 -18.17 -0.16
CA PRO A 385 45.90 -18.46 -1.36
C PRO A 385 44.92 -19.63 -1.17
N GLU A 386 45.33 -20.68 -0.45
CA GLU A 386 44.48 -21.85 -0.19
C GLU A 386 43.31 -21.54 0.75
N GLU A 387 43.55 -20.69 1.77
CA GLU A 387 42.48 -20.27 2.68
C GLU A 387 41.49 -19.33 2.02
N PHE A 388 41.99 -18.42 1.17
CA PHE A 388 41.16 -17.56 0.35
C PHE A 388 40.24 -18.39 -0.53
N GLU A 389 40.77 -19.38 -1.26
CA GLU A 389 39.97 -20.24 -2.12
C GLU A 389 38.93 -21.04 -1.33
N LYS A 390 39.30 -21.55 -0.14
CA LYS A 390 38.38 -22.28 0.74
C LYS A 390 37.26 -21.40 1.28
N ARG A 391 37.56 -20.16 1.70
CA ARG A 391 36.55 -19.18 2.15
C ARG A 391 35.67 -18.73 1.00
N TYR A 392 36.27 -18.39 -0.14
CA TYR A 392 35.53 -17.96 -1.33
C TYR A 392 34.58 -19.04 -1.82
N LYS A 393 35.03 -20.30 -1.92
CA LYS A 393 34.16 -21.44 -2.27
C LYS A 393 33.03 -21.63 -1.26
N LYS A 394 33.31 -21.48 0.04
CA LYS A 394 32.28 -21.60 1.10
C LYS A 394 31.23 -20.50 1.04
N ASP A 395 31.64 -19.25 0.86
CA ASP A 395 30.71 -18.12 0.80
C ASP A 395 29.97 -18.06 -0.54
N HIS A 396 30.62 -18.47 -1.64
CA HIS A 396 29.97 -18.67 -2.93
C HIS A 396 28.92 -19.80 -2.86
N GLN A 397 29.24 -20.93 -2.21
CA GLN A 397 28.28 -22.01 -1.99
C GLN A 397 27.10 -21.55 -1.12
N ARG A 398 27.33 -20.76 -0.06
CA ARG A 398 26.25 -20.18 0.75
C ARG A 398 25.35 -19.24 -0.05
N TYR A 399 25.92 -18.49 -0.99
CA TYR A 399 25.16 -17.62 -1.87
C TYR A 399 24.29 -18.45 -2.85
N ILE A 400 24.84 -19.51 -3.43
CA ILE A 400 24.08 -20.48 -4.24
C ILE A 400 22.97 -21.13 -3.37
N ASP A 401 23.32 -21.56 -2.17
CA ASP A 401 22.49 -21.91 -1.00
C ASP A 401 21.21 -21.07 -0.89
N TYR A 402 21.47 -19.78 -0.72
CA TYR A 402 20.49 -18.74 -0.49
C TYR A 402 19.62 -18.50 -1.73
N LEU A 403 20.21 -18.46 -2.92
CA LEU A 403 19.46 -18.31 -4.17
C LEU A 403 18.51 -19.49 -4.41
N ALA A 404 18.95 -20.72 -4.14
CA ALA A 404 18.11 -21.91 -4.29
C ALA A 404 16.93 -21.94 -3.31
N GLN A 405 17.04 -21.29 -2.14
CA GLN A 405 15.94 -21.15 -1.18
C GLN A 405 14.90 -20.10 -1.58
N LEU A 406 15.23 -19.19 -2.49
CA LEU A 406 14.35 -18.11 -2.91
C LEU A 406 13.39 -18.48 -4.05
N GLY A 407 13.49 -19.70 -4.58
CA GLY A 407 12.67 -20.18 -5.71
C GLY A 407 13.11 -19.58 -7.03
#